data_AF-A0AA36MQ21-F1
#
_entry.id   AF-A0AA36MQ21-F1
#
_cell.length_a   1.000
_cell.length_b   1.000
_cell.length_c   1.000
_cell.angle_alpha   90.00
_cell.angle_beta   90.00
_cell.angle_gamma   90.00
#
_symmetry.space_group_name_H-M   'P 1'
#
loop_
_entity.id
_entity.type
_entity.pdbx_description
1 polymer ?
#
loop_
_entity_poly.entity_id
_entity_poly.type
_entity_poly.pdbx_seq_one_letter_code
_entity_poly.pdbx_strand_id
1 'polypeptide(L)'
;GLDKMPGSVAAMSTTSGRSQTRYRTVNHNADVDETLFGTARDRTMRKEEEREVMIVGKDTVMVRKRYDRHAKASPKEQAVVIASSELNRLRENAKLLTKEEEIEQKKREEEALAERQAKSIARKEKIRQMEEERKRNAIQNENAKDARGPKGGVLERAKQMLDEDMDDVKHMNQMMLYSKIVTIRDAQIQEKRMVQGEREEEERHLDAMMEIERLKALKMYEVREQERLQSQRAGAKVIIEQIKDRQAQRMKEEEHRDQERSFVLKQIESLKAEEIEQQQQKKLAAERLMQEVNEANSAAMKIKEERMLAEKLEEQKIIEYQEAKEAREREQEAEKARLAADKERETARLRAMQEKAQDKAAEMDALRAKRAMEAAERSARQKEQAEKEKQDRMNADLKEARLQQQAEKERRLGEQAKFERDEFERIIEVQMQQEEAERQRQEEEHGVRIRHSEELRHQISAREEKAYQERRDFLEEGNAVRASIGNERKKLEKIKARKIEELKKSGVPEKYWAELARKKISI
;
A
#
# COMPACT_ATOMS: atom_id res chain seq x y z
N GLY A 1 -15.11 -16.21 30.82
CA GLY A 1 -13.74 -16.01 30.36
C GLY A 1 -13.77 -15.17 29.11
N LEU A 2 -13.09 -14.01 29.17
CA LEU A 2 -12.58 -13.20 28.05
C LEU A 2 -13.59 -12.67 27.01
N ASP A 3 -14.12 -11.49 27.32
CA ASP A 3 -14.46 -10.44 26.35
C ASP A 3 -13.19 -9.83 25.74
N LYS A 4 -13.19 -9.56 24.42
CA LYS A 4 -12.26 -8.61 23.77
C LYS A 4 -12.75 -8.21 22.38
N MET A 5 -13.36 -7.04 22.29
CA MET A 5 -13.29 -6.11 21.15
C MET A 5 -12.32 -4.99 21.53
N PRO A 6 -11.45 -4.49 20.63
CA PRO A 6 -10.77 -3.22 20.85
C PRO A 6 -11.44 -2.10 20.06
N GLY A 7 -12.08 -1.19 20.79
CA GLY A 7 -12.40 0.16 20.35
C GLY A 7 -11.21 1.09 20.61
N SER A 8 -10.88 1.86 19.58
CA SER A 8 -9.86 2.91 19.54
C SER A 8 -10.18 4.05 20.51
N VAL A 9 -9.20 4.44 21.33
CA VAL A 9 -9.12 5.77 21.96
C VAL A 9 -7.68 6.24 22.01
N ALA A 10 -7.51 7.48 21.57
CA ALA A 10 -6.27 8.22 21.47
C ALA A 10 -5.71 8.65 22.83
N ALA A 11 -4.39 8.59 22.98
CA ALA A 11 -3.59 9.52 23.79
C ALA A 11 -2.10 9.28 23.50
N MET A 12 -1.48 10.13 22.66
CA MET A 12 -0.02 10.20 22.57
C MET A 12 0.48 11.49 23.19
N SER A 13 1.38 11.27 24.15
CA SER A 13 2.20 12.21 24.91
C SER A 13 3.03 13.14 24.02
N THR A 14 3.03 14.41 24.37
CA THR A 14 3.93 15.46 23.86
C THR A 14 5.35 15.26 24.39
N THR A 15 6.27 14.85 23.52
CA THR A 15 7.72 15.00 23.73
C THR A 15 8.26 16.01 22.70
N SER A 16 8.75 17.14 23.22
CA SER A 16 9.35 18.22 22.44
C SER A 16 10.77 17.87 22.02
N GLY A 17 10.94 17.36 20.81
CA GLY A 17 12.23 17.18 20.14
C GLY A 17 12.42 18.24 19.05
N ARG A 18 13.26 19.25 19.32
CA ARG A 18 13.59 20.35 18.39
C ARG A 18 14.47 19.81 17.26
N SER A 19 13.90 19.58 16.08
CA SER A 19 14.65 19.18 14.88
C SER A 19 15.39 20.37 14.28
N GLN A 20 16.72 20.32 14.26
CA GLN A 20 17.55 21.16 13.42
C GLN A 20 17.36 20.75 11.96
N THR A 21 16.81 21.66 11.16
CA THR A 21 16.73 21.55 9.70
C THR A 21 18.15 21.66 9.14
N ARG A 22 18.72 20.56 8.63
CA ARG A 22 19.93 20.58 7.79
C ARG A 22 19.49 20.73 6.34
N TYR A 23 19.97 21.78 5.67
CA TYR A 23 19.84 21.92 4.23
C TYR A 23 20.69 20.86 3.50
N ARG A 24 20.15 20.36 2.38
CA ARG A 24 20.79 19.40 1.48
C ARG A 24 21.69 20.16 0.51
N THR A 25 23.00 19.92 0.57
CA THR A 25 23.98 20.50 -0.36
C THR A 25 23.87 19.81 -1.71
N VAL A 26 23.62 20.57 -2.77
CA VAL A 26 23.59 20.09 -4.16
C VAL A 26 24.74 20.79 -4.87
N ASN A 27 25.78 20.03 -5.21
CA ASN A 27 27.05 20.45 -5.82
C ASN A 27 28.15 21.06 -4.92
N HIS A 28 29.40 20.69 -5.24
CA HIS A 28 30.61 20.99 -4.47
C HIS A 28 31.58 21.95 -5.17
N ASN A 29 31.22 22.51 -6.33
CA ASN A 29 32.05 23.45 -7.08
C ASN A 29 31.18 24.59 -7.62
N ALA A 30 31.12 25.70 -6.89
CA ALA A 30 30.68 26.98 -7.40
C ALA A 30 31.41 28.07 -6.63
N ASP A 31 32.31 28.78 -7.31
CA ASP A 31 32.96 29.99 -6.82
C ASP A 31 31.91 31.10 -6.64
N VAL A 32 31.33 31.18 -5.44
CA VAL A 32 30.45 32.27 -5.03
C VAL A 32 31.07 32.94 -3.80
N ASP A 33 31.38 34.22 -3.92
CA ASP A 33 31.97 35.07 -2.88
C ASP A 33 30.95 35.31 -1.75
N GLU A 34 31.10 34.57 -0.64
CA GLU A 34 30.21 34.62 0.52
C GLU A 34 30.49 35.81 1.47
N THR A 35 31.24 36.84 1.05
CA THR A 35 31.42 38.06 1.87
C THR A 35 30.25 39.06 1.77
N LEU A 36 29.25 38.80 0.93
CA LEU A 36 28.12 39.71 0.70
C LEU A 36 26.92 39.51 1.65
N PHE A 37 26.86 38.39 2.38
CA PHE A 37 25.76 38.11 3.30
C PHE A 37 26.29 37.69 4.68
N GLY A 38 26.50 38.69 5.53
CA GLY A 38 27.02 38.47 6.87
C GLY A 38 26.06 37.64 7.74
N THR A 39 26.55 36.51 8.26
CA THR A 39 26.56 36.24 9.70
C THR A 39 27.54 35.10 10.01
N ALA A 40 28.51 35.37 10.89
CA ALA A 40 29.11 34.34 11.73
C ALA A 40 29.41 34.92 13.10
N ARG A 41 28.91 34.21 14.11
CA ARG A 41 29.34 34.34 15.50
C ARG A 41 30.83 34.00 15.56
N ASP A 42 31.64 34.92 16.08
CA ASP A 42 32.64 34.52 17.06
C ASP A 42 32.97 35.67 18.01
N ARG A 43 32.81 35.40 19.30
CA ARG A 43 33.10 36.35 20.38
C ARG A 43 34.60 36.28 20.67
N THR A 44 35.34 37.30 20.25
CA THR A 44 36.56 37.69 20.97
C THR A 44 36.50 39.18 21.31
N MET A 45 36.61 39.45 22.60
CA MET A 45 36.55 40.78 23.22
C MET A 45 37.60 41.72 22.60
N ARG A 46 37.16 42.78 21.92
CA ARG A 46 37.98 43.96 21.64
C ARG A 46 37.31 45.21 22.22
N LYS A 47 38.04 45.86 23.12
CA LYS A 47 37.77 47.16 23.73
C LYS A 47 37.36 48.20 22.67
N GLU A 48 36.17 48.77 22.81
CA GLU A 48 35.69 49.88 22.00
C GLU A 48 36.48 51.16 22.35
N GLU A 49 37.19 51.73 21.38
CA GLU A 49 37.64 53.13 21.40
C GLU A 49 36.54 53.96 20.72
N GLU A 50 35.75 54.71 21.48
CA GLU A 50 34.76 55.65 20.92
C GLU A 50 35.46 56.72 20.07
N ARG A 51 35.14 56.76 18.77
CA ARG A 51 35.61 57.79 17.83
C ARG A 51 34.42 58.58 17.32
N GLU A 52 34.38 59.87 17.63
CA GLU A 52 33.40 60.82 17.12
C GLU A 52 33.83 61.29 15.71
N VAL A 53 32.99 61.03 14.70
CA VAL A 53 33.20 61.47 13.31
C VAL A 53 32.37 62.74 13.08
N MET A 54 33.04 63.84 12.73
CA MET A 54 32.36 65.08 12.34
C MET A 54 32.58 65.33 10.85
N ILE A 55 31.50 65.36 10.07
CA ILE A 55 31.52 65.59 8.61
C ILE A 55 31.47 67.10 8.36
N VAL A 56 32.52 67.66 7.78
CA VAL A 56 32.56 69.06 7.33
C VAL A 56 32.77 69.07 5.81
N GLY A 57 31.72 68.75 5.05
CA GLY A 57 31.71 68.81 3.59
C GLY A 57 31.78 67.46 2.87
N LYS A 58 31.49 67.49 1.56
CA LYS A 58 31.02 66.32 0.80
C LYS A 58 32.06 65.22 0.57
N ASP A 59 33.36 65.51 0.67
CA ASP A 59 34.43 64.52 0.33
C ASP A 59 35.69 64.56 1.23
N THR A 60 35.64 65.02 2.49
CA THR A 60 36.79 64.84 3.42
C THR A 60 36.38 64.50 4.85
N VAL A 61 36.99 63.45 5.41
CA VAL A 61 36.80 62.99 6.80
C VAL A 61 38.13 63.05 7.54
N MET A 62 38.19 63.78 8.66
CA MET A 62 39.36 63.79 9.55
C MET A 62 39.06 62.99 10.83
N VAL A 63 39.96 62.07 11.18
CA VAL A 63 39.88 61.25 12.41
C VAL A 63 40.97 61.72 13.38
N ARG A 64 40.60 62.19 14.57
CA ARG A 64 41.55 62.49 15.67
C ARG A 64 41.43 61.46 16.78
N LYS A 65 42.58 61.08 17.36
CA LYS A 65 42.68 60.22 18.56
C LYS A 65 42.73 61.11 19.81
N ARG A 66 41.84 60.89 20.79
CA ARG A 66 41.96 61.54 22.11
C ARG A 66 43.01 60.80 22.95
N TYR A 67 43.79 61.54 23.72
CA TYR A 67 44.54 61.03 24.87
C TYR A 67 43.83 61.51 26.14
N ASP A 68 43.38 60.57 26.96
CA ASP A 68 42.88 60.87 28.31
C ASP A 68 44.05 61.25 29.23
N ARG A 69 43.97 62.42 29.86
CA ARG A 69 44.76 62.74 31.04
C ARG A 69 43.82 62.82 32.24
N HIS A 70 43.85 61.77 33.07
CA HIS A 70 43.34 61.84 34.44
C HIS A 70 44.47 62.32 35.39
N ALA A 71 44.16 63.39 36.16
CA ALA A 71 44.43 63.67 37.58
C ALA A 71 45.67 63.02 38.28
N LYS A 72 46.42 63.63 39.20
CA LYS A 72 46.19 64.70 40.20
C LYS A 72 47.51 64.99 40.98
N ALA A 73 47.52 66.11 41.70
CA ALA A 73 48.19 66.38 43.01
C ALA A 73 49.69 66.80 43.10
N SER A 74 49.89 67.94 43.79
CA SER A 74 51.11 68.44 44.44
C SER A 74 51.44 67.63 45.71
N PRO A 75 52.70 67.66 46.21
CA PRO A 75 53.03 68.51 47.37
C PRO A 75 54.49 69.04 47.43
N LYS A 76 54.77 69.84 48.48
CA LYS A 76 55.92 70.72 48.77
C LYS A 76 57.13 70.09 49.51
N GLU A 77 58.24 70.85 49.47
CA GLU A 77 59.28 71.11 50.51
C GLU A 77 60.46 70.13 50.77
N GLN A 78 61.58 70.74 51.24
CA GLN A 78 62.99 70.38 51.06
C GLN A 78 63.56 69.32 52.03
N ALA A 79 64.47 68.47 51.52
CA ALA A 79 65.70 68.03 52.19
C ALA A 79 66.74 67.63 51.12
N VAL A 80 67.90 68.28 51.10
CA VAL A 80 68.97 68.01 50.11
C VAL A 80 69.78 66.81 50.57
N VAL A 81 69.49 65.65 49.99
CA VAL A 81 70.32 64.45 50.10
C VAL A 81 71.32 64.52 48.95
N ILE A 82 72.56 64.90 49.23
CA ILE A 82 73.62 64.90 48.21
C ILE A 82 73.88 63.46 47.80
N ALA A 83 73.59 63.16 46.53
CA ALA A 83 73.76 61.84 45.96
C ALA A 83 75.25 61.46 45.91
N SER A 84 75.57 60.17 45.98
CA SER A 84 76.95 59.69 45.87
C SER A 84 77.68 60.21 44.64
N SER A 85 76.97 60.52 43.57
CA SER A 85 77.48 61.19 42.38
C SER A 85 77.98 62.61 42.64
N GLU A 86 77.29 63.41 43.44
CA GLU A 86 77.74 64.77 43.82
C GLU A 86 78.89 64.73 44.82
N LEU A 87 78.92 63.76 45.73
CA LEU A 87 80.06 63.55 46.64
C LEU A 87 81.32 63.13 45.86
N ASN A 88 81.16 62.27 44.85
CA ASN A 88 82.25 61.89 43.95
C ASN A 88 82.70 63.07 43.08
N ARG A 89 81.77 63.90 42.59
CA ARG A 89 82.08 65.13 41.85
C ARG A 89 82.91 66.12 42.69
N LEU A 90 82.58 66.28 43.98
CA LEU A 90 83.35 67.09 44.92
C LEU A 90 84.74 66.50 45.22
N ARG A 91 84.86 65.17 45.27
CA ARG A 91 86.16 64.47 45.40
C ARG A 91 87.04 64.60 44.15
N GLU A 92 86.47 64.52 42.96
CA GLU A 92 87.19 64.66 41.69
C GLU A 92 87.66 66.10 41.48
N ASN A 93 86.84 67.10 41.84
CA ASN A 93 87.20 68.51 41.79
C ASN A 93 88.26 68.93 42.85
N ALA A 94 88.50 68.10 43.87
CA ALA A 94 89.48 68.38 44.93
C ALA A 94 90.90 67.89 44.57
N LYS A 95 91.10 67.17 43.46
CA LYS A 95 92.43 66.84 42.95
C LYS A 95 93.03 68.08 42.27
N LEU A 96 94.16 68.56 42.77
CA LEU A 96 94.97 69.60 42.12
C LEU A 96 95.57 69.01 40.82
N LEU A 97 94.85 69.23 39.71
CA LEU A 97 95.29 68.88 38.36
C LEU A 97 96.43 69.81 37.92
N THR A 98 97.37 69.25 37.18
CA THR A 98 98.48 70.02 36.61
C THR A 98 97.99 70.85 35.41
N LYS A 99 98.65 72.00 35.11
CA LYS A 99 98.21 72.93 34.05
C LYS A 99 98.06 72.28 32.66
N GLU A 100 98.76 71.17 32.40
CA GLU A 100 98.68 70.43 31.13
C GLU A 100 97.39 69.61 31.01
N GLU A 101 96.90 69.02 32.11
CA GLU A 101 95.68 68.21 32.13
C GLU A 101 94.41 69.08 32.04
N GLU A 102 94.46 70.32 32.52
CA GLU A 102 93.35 71.28 32.44
C GLU A 102 93.12 71.80 30.99
N ILE A 103 94.20 71.90 30.20
CA ILE A 103 94.14 72.31 28.79
C ILE A 103 93.55 71.19 27.93
N GLU A 104 93.91 69.92 28.19
CA GLU A 104 93.34 68.79 27.45
C GLU A 104 91.84 68.61 27.71
N GLN A 105 91.38 68.82 28.95
CA GLN A 105 89.94 68.74 29.27
C GLN A 105 89.15 69.84 28.57
N LYS A 106 89.64 71.09 28.57
CA LYS A 106 88.99 72.20 27.85
C LYS A 106 88.92 71.96 26.34
N LYS A 107 89.99 71.43 25.73
CA LYS A 107 89.96 71.08 24.30
C LYS A 107 88.92 70.02 23.97
N ARG A 108 88.80 68.96 24.78
CA ARG A 108 87.77 67.93 24.58
C ARG A 108 86.35 68.47 24.73
N GLU A 109 86.13 69.39 25.67
CA GLU A 109 84.82 70.04 25.84
C GLU A 109 84.47 70.97 24.67
N GLU A 110 85.43 71.75 24.16
CA GLU A 110 85.26 72.61 22.99
C GLU A 110 85.00 71.79 21.72
N GLU A 111 85.73 70.69 21.50
CA GLU A 111 85.51 69.77 20.38
C GLU A 111 84.12 69.13 20.43
N ALA A 112 83.67 68.70 21.62
CA ALA A 112 82.32 68.12 21.78
C ALA A 112 81.20 69.15 21.54
N LEU A 113 81.41 70.42 21.91
CA LEU A 113 80.46 71.49 21.65
C LEU A 113 80.40 71.85 20.16
N ALA A 114 81.57 71.94 19.51
CA ALA A 114 81.69 72.20 18.09
C ALA A 114 81.03 71.09 17.24
N GLU A 115 81.20 69.82 17.62
CA GLU A 115 80.56 68.70 16.94
C GLU A 115 79.02 68.74 17.07
N ARG A 116 78.50 69.13 18.24
CA ARG A 116 77.05 69.34 18.44
C ARG A 116 76.50 70.49 17.61
N GLN A 117 77.24 71.59 17.50
CA GLN A 117 76.84 72.75 16.70
C GLN A 117 76.85 72.42 15.20
N ALA A 118 77.88 71.73 14.71
CA ALA A 118 77.99 71.29 13.33
C ALA A 118 76.82 70.38 12.91
N LYS A 119 76.44 69.42 13.77
CA LYS A 119 75.26 68.54 13.54
C LYS A 119 73.94 69.32 13.47
N SER A 120 73.80 70.40 14.25
CA SER A 120 72.61 71.26 14.22
C SER A 120 72.52 72.13 12.96
N ILE A 121 73.65 72.69 12.52
CA ILE A 121 73.74 73.51 11.30
C ILE A 121 73.43 72.65 10.07
N ALA A 122 74.04 71.46 9.95
CA ALA A 122 73.80 70.54 8.84
C ALA A 122 72.31 70.12 8.73
N ARG A 123 71.63 69.96 9.87
CA ARG A 123 70.19 69.66 9.88
C ARG A 123 69.33 70.84 9.40
N LYS A 124 69.70 72.08 9.76
CA LYS A 124 69.00 73.30 9.31
C LYS A 124 69.18 73.53 7.80
N GLU A 125 70.39 73.32 7.26
CA GLU A 125 70.63 73.44 5.82
C GLU A 125 69.85 72.41 4.99
N LYS A 126 69.78 71.16 5.46
CA LYS A 126 69.00 70.11 4.78
C LYS A 126 67.50 70.42 4.72
N ILE A 127 66.96 71.06 5.77
CA ILE A 127 65.56 71.51 5.77
C ILE A 127 65.36 72.68 4.79
N ARG A 128 66.29 73.62 4.72
CA ARG A 128 66.21 74.76 3.80
C ARG A 128 66.28 74.32 2.32
N GLN A 129 67.14 73.36 1.99
CA GLN A 129 67.21 72.79 0.64
C GLN A 129 65.90 72.07 0.26
N MET A 130 65.31 71.30 1.18
CA MET A 130 64.01 70.66 0.95
C MET A 130 62.86 71.68 0.79
N GLU A 131 62.90 72.83 1.47
CA GLU A 131 61.92 73.91 1.28
C GLU A 131 62.08 74.63 -0.06
N GLU A 132 63.31 74.88 -0.51
CA GLU A 132 63.58 75.48 -1.82
C GLU A 132 63.15 74.54 -2.96
N GLU A 133 63.38 73.23 -2.83
CA GLU A 133 62.86 72.21 -3.76
C GLU A 133 61.34 72.12 -3.74
N ARG A 134 60.71 72.17 -2.55
CA ARG A 134 59.23 72.24 -2.46
C ARG A 134 58.67 73.48 -3.14
N LYS A 135 59.30 74.65 -2.99
CA LYS A 135 58.88 75.89 -3.66
C LYS A 135 59.03 75.81 -5.17
N ARG A 136 60.15 75.29 -5.69
CA ARG A 136 60.34 75.09 -7.14
C ARG A 136 59.32 74.10 -7.73
N ASN A 137 59.09 72.98 -7.04
CA ASN A 137 58.13 71.97 -7.49
C ASN A 137 56.68 72.47 -7.40
N ALA A 138 56.33 73.30 -6.42
CA ALA A 138 55.00 73.91 -6.34
C ALA A 138 54.69 74.81 -7.53
N ILE A 139 55.65 75.65 -7.95
CA ILE A 139 55.50 76.59 -9.08
C ILE A 139 55.39 75.85 -10.43
N GLN A 140 56.12 74.73 -10.61
CA GLN A 140 55.99 73.92 -11.83
C GLN A 140 54.67 73.15 -11.90
N ASN A 141 54.13 72.69 -10.75
CA ASN A 141 52.93 71.85 -10.72
C ASN A 141 51.64 72.66 -10.93
N GLU A 142 51.57 73.93 -10.46
CA GLU A 142 50.42 74.80 -10.73
C GLU A 142 50.34 75.21 -12.22
N ASN A 143 51.45 75.60 -12.83
CA ASN A 143 51.44 76.04 -14.24
C ASN A 143 51.29 74.89 -15.26
N ALA A 144 51.71 73.67 -14.91
CA ALA A 144 51.64 72.53 -15.83
C ALA A 144 50.25 71.86 -15.89
N LYS A 145 49.46 71.90 -14.79
CA LYS A 145 48.18 71.19 -14.70
C LYS A 145 47.03 71.90 -15.43
N ASP A 146 46.98 73.23 -15.39
CA ASP A 146 45.79 73.95 -15.90
C ASP A 146 45.82 74.24 -17.42
N ALA A 147 46.97 74.22 -18.08
CA ALA A 147 47.06 74.56 -19.50
C ALA A 147 47.06 73.37 -20.48
N ARG A 148 47.53 72.18 -20.06
CA ARG A 148 47.80 71.05 -20.99
C ARG A 148 46.85 69.86 -20.87
N GLY A 149 46.25 69.61 -19.70
CA GLY A 149 45.43 68.40 -19.46
C GLY A 149 44.17 68.28 -20.33
N PRO A 150 43.23 69.25 -20.30
CA PRO A 150 41.98 69.14 -21.06
C PRO A 150 42.13 69.52 -22.54
N LYS A 151 43.09 70.39 -22.89
CA LYS A 151 43.31 70.82 -24.28
C LYS A 151 44.08 69.77 -25.10
N GLY A 152 45.01 69.05 -24.48
CA GLY A 152 45.74 67.95 -25.14
C GLY A 152 44.84 66.78 -25.52
N GLY A 153 44.01 66.31 -24.59
CA GLY A 153 43.11 65.17 -24.84
C GLY A 153 42.00 65.47 -25.86
N VAL A 154 41.53 66.72 -25.94
CA VAL A 154 40.56 67.14 -26.97
C VAL A 154 41.21 67.21 -28.35
N LEU A 155 42.44 67.75 -28.45
CA LEU A 155 43.19 67.77 -29.71
C LEU A 155 43.60 66.36 -30.17
N GLU A 156 43.98 65.49 -29.25
CA GLU A 156 44.32 64.10 -29.53
C GLU A 156 43.09 63.29 -29.96
N ARG A 157 41.94 63.46 -29.30
CA ARG A 157 40.68 62.85 -29.73
C ARG A 157 40.21 63.39 -31.08
N ALA A 158 40.36 64.69 -31.33
CA ALA A 158 40.06 65.27 -32.64
C ALA A 158 40.97 64.71 -33.74
N LYS A 159 42.26 64.51 -33.44
CA LYS A 159 43.20 63.86 -34.35
C LYS A 159 42.83 62.40 -34.61
N GLN A 160 42.49 61.63 -33.56
CA GLN A 160 42.00 60.26 -33.69
C GLN A 160 40.73 60.19 -34.56
N MET A 161 39.79 61.12 -34.39
CA MET A 161 38.59 61.16 -35.24
C MET A 161 38.92 61.42 -36.71
N LEU A 162 39.88 62.31 -36.99
CA LEU A 162 40.36 62.54 -38.36
C LEU A 162 41.08 61.31 -38.93
N ASP A 163 41.85 60.61 -38.10
CA ASP A 163 42.54 59.38 -38.50
C ASP A 163 41.54 58.24 -38.78
N GLU A 164 40.48 58.10 -37.97
CA GLU A 164 39.36 57.16 -38.16
C GLU A 164 38.51 57.47 -39.40
N ASP A 165 38.53 58.73 -39.87
CA ASP A 165 37.83 59.15 -41.08
C ASP A 165 38.55 58.78 -42.38
N MET A 166 39.82 58.37 -42.31
CA MET A 166 40.58 57.88 -43.47
C MET A 166 39.99 56.56 -44.01
N ASP A 167 39.88 56.43 -45.33
CA ASP A 167 39.20 55.30 -45.98
C ASP A 167 39.82 53.94 -45.65
N ASP A 168 41.15 53.86 -45.56
CA ASP A 168 41.84 52.62 -45.18
C ASP A 168 41.54 52.21 -43.73
N VAL A 169 41.42 53.19 -42.81
CA VAL A 169 41.07 52.94 -41.41
C VAL A 169 39.61 52.49 -41.29
N LYS A 170 38.70 53.06 -42.09
CA LYS A 170 37.32 52.58 -42.22
C LYS A 170 37.26 51.14 -42.74
N HIS A 171 38.10 50.78 -43.71
CA HIS A 171 38.19 49.40 -44.20
C HIS A 171 38.76 48.45 -43.13
N MET A 172 39.80 48.85 -42.40
CA MET A 172 40.34 48.09 -41.27
C MET A 172 39.29 47.90 -40.17
N ASN A 173 38.49 48.92 -39.87
CA ASN A 173 37.37 48.83 -38.93
C ASN A 173 36.28 47.86 -39.41
N GLN A 174 36.00 47.82 -40.71
CA GLN A 174 35.09 46.84 -41.30
C GLN A 174 35.63 45.41 -41.13
N MET A 175 36.92 45.18 -41.37
CA MET A 175 37.56 43.87 -41.15
C MET A 175 37.55 43.48 -39.67
N MET A 176 37.81 44.43 -38.77
CA MET A 176 37.75 44.21 -37.33
C MET A 176 36.33 43.85 -36.87
N LEU A 177 35.31 44.55 -37.40
CA LEU A 177 33.91 44.27 -37.11
C LEU A 177 33.52 42.87 -37.61
N TYR A 178 33.91 42.52 -38.84
CA TYR A 178 33.68 41.19 -39.39
C TYR A 178 34.31 40.10 -38.52
N SER A 179 35.57 40.29 -38.10
CA SER A 179 36.26 39.36 -37.20
C SER A 179 35.49 39.17 -35.89
N LYS A 180 35.06 40.26 -35.23
CA LYS A 180 34.22 40.19 -34.01
C LYS A 180 32.92 39.43 -34.25
N ILE A 181 32.23 39.69 -35.35
CA ILE A 181 30.97 39.01 -35.70
C ILE A 181 31.20 37.53 -35.95
N VAL A 182 32.26 37.14 -36.65
CA VAL A 182 32.60 35.74 -36.92
C VAL A 182 32.94 35.02 -35.63
N THR A 183 33.71 35.62 -34.73
CA THR A 183 34.01 35.02 -33.41
C THR A 183 32.73 34.76 -32.60
N ILE A 184 31.79 35.72 -32.59
CA ILE A 184 30.49 35.53 -31.90
C ILE A 184 29.66 34.45 -32.60
N ARG A 185 29.64 34.42 -33.93
CA ARG A 185 28.93 33.40 -34.71
C ARG A 185 29.47 32.01 -34.41
N ASP A 186 30.79 31.84 -34.35
CA ASP A 186 31.42 30.55 -34.06
C ASP A 186 31.07 30.08 -32.64
N ALA A 187 31.09 31.01 -31.66
CA ALA A 187 30.63 30.73 -30.30
C ALA A 187 29.15 30.31 -30.27
N GLN A 188 28.27 31.00 -31.00
CA GLN A 188 26.85 30.65 -31.11
C GLN A 188 26.62 29.30 -31.79
N ILE A 189 27.41 28.95 -32.82
CA ILE A 189 27.35 27.65 -33.48
C ILE A 189 27.78 26.55 -32.50
N GLN A 190 28.83 26.78 -31.71
CA GLN A 190 29.28 25.84 -30.70
C GLN A 190 28.23 25.65 -29.60
N GLU A 191 27.65 26.74 -29.09
CA GLU A 191 26.55 26.70 -28.13
C GLU A 191 25.34 25.93 -28.67
N LYS A 192 24.93 26.20 -29.92
CA LYS A 192 23.83 25.48 -30.57
C LYS A 192 24.10 23.98 -30.67
N ARG A 193 25.34 23.57 -30.96
CA ARG A 193 25.74 22.15 -30.99
C ARG A 193 25.68 21.51 -29.61
N MET A 194 26.12 22.22 -28.57
CA MET A 194 26.02 21.74 -27.18
C MET A 194 24.56 21.56 -26.77
N VAL A 195 23.71 22.56 -26.99
CA VAL A 195 22.28 22.50 -26.69
C VAL A 195 21.58 21.37 -27.47
N GLN A 196 21.98 21.15 -28.73
CA GLN A 196 21.44 20.04 -29.51
C GLN A 196 21.89 18.67 -28.93
N GLY A 197 23.16 18.54 -28.53
CA GLY A 197 23.65 17.33 -27.87
C GLY A 197 22.93 17.03 -26.55
N GLU A 198 22.73 18.05 -25.71
CA GLU A 198 21.97 17.92 -24.47
C GLU A 198 20.53 17.48 -24.72
N ARG A 199 19.85 18.05 -25.72
CA ARG A 199 18.51 17.60 -26.12
C ARG A 199 18.47 16.15 -26.60
N GLU A 200 19.45 15.72 -27.40
CA GLU A 200 19.54 14.34 -27.86
C GLU A 200 19.79 13.38 -26.68
N GLU A 201 20.55 13.78 -25.66
CA GLU A 201 20.75 13.01 -24.44
C GLU A 201 19.48 12.93 -23.58
N GLU A 202 18.75 14.05 -23.44
CA GLU A 202 17.45 14.09 -22.77
C GLU A 202 16.41 13.20 -23.47
N GLU A 203 16.33 13.25 -24.80
CA GLU A 203 15.46 12.37 -25.59
C GLU A 203 15.82 10.90 -25.37
N ARG A 204 17.12 10.53 -25.40
CA ARG A 204 17.56 9.16 -25.07
C ARG A 204 17.21 8.76 -23.65
N HIS A 205 17.28 9.69 -22.69
CA HIS A 205 16.91 9.42 -21.31
C HIS A 205 15.39 9.15 -21.17
N LEU A 206 14.56 9.94 -21.86
CA LEU A 206 13.12 9.75 -21.92
C LEU A 206 12.75 8.43 -22.58
N ASP A 207 13.37 8.08 -23.71
CA ASP A 207 13.18 6.79 -24.39
C ASP A 207 13.54 5.61 -23.48
N ALA A 208 14.66 5.71 -22.76
CA ALA A 208 15.05 4.70 -21.77
C ALA A 208 14.04 4.61 -20.61
N MET A 209 13.51 5.74 -20.14
CA MET A 209 12.48 5.76 -19.09
C MET A 209 11.18 5.10 -19.57
N MET A 210 10.73 5.40 -20.80
CA MET A 210 9.56 4.77 -21.42
C MET A 210 9.77 3.26 -21.59
N GLU A 211 10.95 2.80 -22.01
CA GLU A 211 11.23 1.37 -22.13
C GLU A 211 11.26 0.67 -20.77
N ILE A 212 11.80 1.32 -19.73
CA ILE A 212 11.76 0.79 -18.37
C ILE A 212 10.31 0.65 -17.88
N GLU A 213 9.45 1.64 -18.14
CA GLU A 213 8.03 1.55 -17.79
C GLU A 213 7.31 0.44 -18.56
N ARG A 214 7.59 0.30 -19.87
CA ARG A 214 7.08 -0.79 -20.70
C ARG A 214 7.47 -2.16 -20.15
N LEU A 215 8.75 -2.34 -19.80
CA LEU A 215 9.26 -3.58 -19.22
C LEU A 215 8.67 -3.87 -17.84
N LYS A 216 8.47 -2.83 -17.00
CA LYS A 216 7.79 -2.97 -15.71
C LYS A 216 6.34 -3.42 -15.90
N ALA A 217 5.61 -2.83 -16.84
CA ALA A 217 4.24 -3.22 -17.15
C ALA A 217 4.17 -4.69 -17.62
N LEU A 218 5.05 -5.10 -18.54
CA LEU A 218 5.15 -6.49 -18.99
C LEU A 218 5.45 -7.44 -17.82
N LYS A 219 6.39 -7.09 -16.95
CA LYS A 219 6.73 -7.89 -15.76
C LYS A 219 5.54 -8.01 -14.79
N MET A 220 4.75 -6.94 -14.61
CA MET A 220 3.54 -7.00 -13.79
C MET A 220 2.49 -7.95 -14.37
N TYR A 221 2.31 -7.96 -15.71
CA TYR A 221 1.44 -8.94 -16.37
C TYR A 221 1.96 -10.37 -16.23
N GLU A 222 3.28 -10.57 -16.38
CA GLU A 222 3.91 -11.88 -16.22
C GLU A 222 3.74 -12.42 -14.80
N VAL A 223 3.97 -11.60 -13.78
CA VAL A 223 3.74 -11.99 -12.37
C VAL A 223 2.28 -12.39 -12.14
N ARG A 224 1.32 -11.60 -12.65
CA ARG A 224 -0.10 -11.91 -12.53
C ARG A 224 -0.46 -13.24 -13.21
N GLU A 225 0.11 -13.50 -14.38
CA GLU A 225 -0.14 -14.77 -15.08
C GLU A 225 0.52 -15.95 -14.36
N GLN A 226 1.72 -15.78 -13.80
CA GLN A 226 2.37 -16.78 -12.95
C GLN A 226 1.54 -17.10 -11.70
N GLU A 227 0.97 -16.10 -11.03
CA GLU A 227 0.08 -16.30 -9.87
C GLU A 227 -1.19 -17.07 -10.26
N ARG A 228 -1.79 -16.76 -11.42
CA ARG A 228 -2.94 -17.53 -11.94
C ARG A 228 -2.56 -18.98 -12.24
N LEU A 229 -1.41 -19.21 -12.86
CA LEU A 229 -0.92 -20.55 -13.17
C LEU A 229 -0.59 -21.36 -11.90
N GLN A 230 0.00 -20.72 -10.90
CA GLN A 230 0.26 -21.33 -9.59
C GLN A 230 -1.05 -21.67 -8.87
N SER A 231 -2.03 -20.78 -8.89
CA SER A 231 -3.36 -21.02 -8.31
C SER A 231 -4.07 -22.18 -9.01
N GLN A 232 -4.01 -22.24 -10.34
CA GLN A 232 -4.54 -23.38 -11.11
C GLN A 232 -3.81 -24.68 -10.78
N ARG A 233 -2.48 -24.67 -10.67
CA ARG A 233 -1.70 -25.85 -10.25
C ARG A 233 -2.04 -26.28 -8.84
N ALA A 234 -2.23 -25.35 -7.90
CA ALA A 234 -2.64 -25.64 -6.54
C ALA A 234 -4.04 -26.26 -6.52
N GLY A 235 -5.00 -25.68 -7.25
CA GLY A 235 -6.35 -26.24 -7.40
C GLY A 235 -6.33 -27.64 -8.02
N ALA A 236 -5.53 -27.86 -9.07
CA ALA A 236 -5.37 -29.17 -9.70
C ALA A 236 -4.78 -30.21 -8.72
N LYS A 237 -3.80 -29.84 -7.89
CA LYS A 237 -3.25 -30.73 -6.85
C LYS A 237 -4.30 -31.14 -5.84
N VAL A 238 -5.12 -30.21 -5.35
CA VAL A 238 -6.22 -30.50 -4.41
C VAL A 238 -7.22 -31.47 -5.04
N ILE A 239 -7.59 -31.29 -6.31
CA ILE A 239 -8.50 -32.21 -7.00
C ILE A 239 -7.87 -33.61 -7.13
N ILE A 240 -6.59 -33.70 -7.48
CA ILE A 240 -5.87 -34.98 -7.56
C ILE A 240 -5.87 -35.67 -6.18
N GLU A 241 -5.63 -34.93 -5.11
CA GLU A 241 -5.65 -35.44 -3.74
C GLU A 241 -7.05 -35.92 -3.35
N GLN A 242 -8.10 -35.16 -3.65
CA GLN A 242 -9.50 -35.57 -3.45
C GLN A 242 -9.87 -36.83 -4.24
N ILE A 243 -9.35 -37.00 -5.46
CA ILE A 243 -9.57 -38.21 -6.27
C ILE A 243 -8.89 -39.41 -5.60
N LYS A 244 -7.64 -39.24 -5.13
CA LYS A 244 -6.91 -40.28 -4.40
C LYS A 244 -7.61 -40.67 -3.12
N ASP A 245 -8.11 -39.70 -2.35
CA ASP A 245 -8.86 -39.95 -1.12
C ASP A 245 -10.15 -40.71 -1.39
N ARG A 246 -10.92 -40.31 -2.40
CA ARG A 246 -12.13 -41.06 -2.83
C ARG A 246 -11.79 -42.47 -3.32
N GLN A 247 -10.70 -42.65 -4.06
CA GLN A 247 -10.26 -43.98 -4.48
C GLN A 247 -9.87 -44.85 -3.28
N ALA A 248 -9.12 -44.31 -2.32
CA ALA A 248 -8.77 -45.01 -1.09
C ALA A 248 -10.02 -45.37 -0.27
N GLN A 249 -11.02 -44.48 -0.21
CA GLN A 249 -12.27 -44.75 0.47
C GLN A 249 -13.09 -45.86 -0.24
N ARG A 250 -13.15 -45.86 -1.57
CA ARG A 250 -13.76 -46.97 -2.34
C ARG A 250 -13.05 -48.30 -2.08
N MET A 251 -11.71 -48.31 -2.06
CA MET A 251 -10.94 -49.52 -1.74
C MET A 251 -11.28 -50.05 -0.35
N LYS A 252 -11.37 -49.17 0.67
CA LYS A 252 -11.78 -49.57 2.03
C LYS A 252 -13.21 -50.10 2.09
N GLU A 253 -14.14 -49.51 1.35
CA GLU A 253 -15.53 -49.99 1.26
C GLU A 253 -15.61 -51.36 0.57
N GLU A 254 -14.81 -51.59 -0.48
CA GLU A 254 -14.69 -52.91 -1.12
C GLU A 254 -14.09 -53.95 -0.18
N GLU A 255 -13.01 -53.61 0.53
CA GLU A 255 -12.43 -54.47 1.57
C GLU A 255 -13.44 -54.80 2.67
N HIS A 256 -14.26 -53.84 3.12
CA HIS A 256 -15.31 -54.08 4.11
C HIS A 256 -16.40 -55.00 3.57
N ARG A 257 -16.84 -54.81 2.31
CA ARG A 257 -17.81 -55.70 1.67
C ARG A 257 -17.26 -57.12 1.50
N ASP A 258 -15.98 -57.27 1.19
CA ASP A 258 -15.35 -58.58 1.07
C ASP A 258 -15.19 -59.26 2.43
N GLN A 259 -14.92 -58.50 3.50
CA GLN A 259 -14.97 -59.01 4.87
C GLN A 259 -16.39 -59.48 5.24
N GLU A 260 -17.43 -58.68 4.97
CA GLU A 260 -18.83 -59.06 5.18
C GLU A 260 -19.21 -60.30 4.38
N ARG A 261 -18.83 -60.36 3.09
CA ARG A 261 -19.05 -61.54 2.24
C ARG A 261 -18.37 -62.78 2.82
N SER A 262 -17.12 -62.65 3.27
CA SER A 262 -16.40 -63.76 3.89
C SER A 262 -17.07 -64.24 5.18
N PHE A 263 -17.61 -63.30 5.97
CA PHE A 263 -18.34 -63.62 7.20
C PHE A 263 -19.66 -64.33 6.91
N VAL A 264 -20.44 -63.84 5.94
CA VAL A 264 -21.69 -64.47 5.49
C VAL A 264 -21.43 -65.86 4.92
N LEU A 265 -20.38 -66.05 4.13
CA LEU A 265 -20.01 -67.37 3.60
C LEU A 265 -19.67 -68.36 4.73
N LYS A 266 -18.91 -67.94 5.75
CA LYS A 266 -18.62 -68.78 6.93
C LYS A 266 -19.88 -69.14 7.70
N GLN A 267 -20.82 -68.21 7.84
CA GLN A 267 -22.10 -68.45 8.51
C GLN A 267 -22.98 -69.43 7.71
N ILE A 268 -22.99 -69.33 6.38
CA ILE A 268 -23.69 -70.28 5.51
C ILE A 268 -23.06 -71.68 5.64
N GLU A 269 -21.74 -71.77 5.70
CA GLU A 269 -21.02 -73.03 5.86
C GLU A 269 -21.33 -73.69 7.22
N SER A 270 -21.38 -72.91 8.32
CA SER A 270 -21.76 -73.44 9.63
C SER A 270 -23.22 -73.92 9.67
N LEU A 271 -24.15 -73.17 9.08
CA LEU A 271 -25.56 -73.57 8.99
C LEU A 271 -25.75 -74.83 8.14
N LYS A 272 -25.00 -74.97 7.02
CA LYS A 272 -25.01 -76.19 6.21
C LYS A 272 -24.47 -77.39 6.98
N ALA A 273 -23.43 -77.21 7.80
CA ALA A 273 -22.91 -78.28 8.64
C ALA A 273 -23.95 -78.74 9.68
N GLU A 274 -24.60 -77.79 10.36
CA GLU A 274 -25.70 -78.08 11.30
C GLU A 274 -26.88 -78.79 10.61
N GLU A 275 -27.25 -78.39 9.39
CA GLU A 275 -28.31 -79.05 8.62
C GLU A 275 -27.95 -80.50 8.26
N ILE A 276 -26.69 -80.77 7.89
CA ILE A 276 -26.21 -82.13 7.62
C ILE A 276 -26.29 -83.00 8.89
N GLU A 277 -25.89 -82.47 10.04
CA GLU A 277 -25.99 -83.18 11.32
C GLU A 277 -27.46 -83.48 11.70
N GLN A 278 -28.35 -82.50 11.53
CA GLN A 278 -29.79 -82.71 11.77
C GLN A 278 -30.40 -83.75 10.81
N GLN A 279 -29.99 -83.76 9.54
CA GLN A 279 -30.42 -84.79 8.59
C GLN A 279 -29.93 -86.19 8.99
N GLN A 280 -28.69 -86.31 9.47
CA GLN A 280 -28.15 -87.56 9.99
C GLN A 280 -28.93 -88.03 11.23
N GLN A 281 -29.22 -87.13 12.17
CA GLN A 281 -30.03 -87.46 13.36
C GLN A 281 -31.45 -87.90 12.99
N LYS A 282 -32.09 -87.23 12.02
CA LYS A 282 -33.42 -87.63 11.51
C LYS A 282 -33.39 -89.01 10.84
N LYS A 283 -32.34 -89.34 10.08
CA LYS A 283 -32.17 -90.67 9.49
C LYS A 283 -32.02 -91.76 10.56
N LEU A 284 -31.18 -91.52 11.58
CA LEU A 284 -31.01 -92.44 12.69
C LEU A 284 -32.29 -92.63 13.50
N ALA A 285 -33.07 -91.57 13.71
CA ALA A 285 -34.37 -91.65 14.39
C ALA A 285 -35.42 -92.43 13.56
N ALA A 286 -35.45 -92.22 12.23
CA ALA A 286 -36.33 -92.96 11.33
C ALA A 286 -35.97 -94.46 11.28
N GLU A 287 -34.68 -94.80 11.28
CA GLU A 287 -34.21 -96.19 11.32
C GLU A 287 -34.60 -96.90 12.62
N ARG A 288 -34.48 -96.22 13.78
CA ARG A 288 -34.96 -96.74 15.07
C ARG A 288 -36.47 -96.98 15.07
N LEU A 289 -37.25 -96.02 14.59
CA LEU A 289 -38.71 -96.18 14.48
C LEU A 289 -39.09 -97.35 13.56
N MET A 290 -38.35 -97.56 12.47
CA MET A 290 -38.58 -98.68 11.54
C MET A 290 -38.26 -100.05 12.18
N GLN A 291 -37.24 -100.12 13.04
CA GLN A 291 -36.94 -101.32 13.83
C GLN A 291 -38.06 -101.62 14.83
N GLU A 292 -38.52 -100.61 15.58
CA GLU A 292 -39.63 -100.75 16.54
C GLU A 292 -40.95 -101.21 15.87
N VAL A 293 -41.27 -100.67 14.68
CA VAL A 293 -42.45 -101.08 13.90
C VAL A 293 -42.31 -102.52 13.40
N ASN A 294 -41.12 -102.92 12.95
CA ASN A 294 -40.88 -104.30 12.51
C ASN A 294 -40.97 -105.30 13.65
N GLU A 295 -40.46 -104.97 14.83
CA GLU A 295 -40.60 -105.79 16.03
C GLU A 295 -42.07 -105.95 16.43
N ALA A 296 -42.84 -104.86 16.45
CA ALA A 296 -44.28 -104.88 16.75
C ALA A 296 -45.08 -105.72 15.73
N ASN A 297 -44.77 -105.59 14.44
CA ASN A 297 -45.39 -106.40 13.38
C ASN A 297 -45.04 -107.89 13.50
N SER A 298 -43.79 -108.21 13.86
CA SER A 298 -43.36 -109.60 14.07
C SER A 298 -44.07 -110.24 15.28
N ALA A 299 -44.29 -109.46 16.36
CA ALA A 299 -45.04 -109.91 17.52
C ALA A 299 -46.52 -110.13 17.20
N ALA A 300 -47.14 -109.24 16.42
CA ALA A 300 -48.52 -109.37 15.97
C ALA A 300 -48.75 -110.61 15.09
N MET A 301 -47.80 -110.95 14.22
CA MET A 301 -47.86 -112.18 13.40
C MET A 301 -47.80 -113.45 14.26
N LYS A 302 -46.93 -113.51 15.27
CA LYS A 302 -46.83 -114.66 16.18
C LYS A 302 -48.13 -114.91 16.96
N ILE A 303 -48.75 -113.84 17.47
CA ILE A 303 -50.05 -113.92 18.16
C ILE A 303 -51.15 -114.47 17.24
N LYS A 304 -51.11 -114.10 15.95
CA LYS A 304 -52.07 -114.59 14.96
C LYS A 304 -51.87 -116.07 14.63
N GLU A 305 -50.62 -116.54 14.55
CA GLU A 305 -50.29 -117.95 14.35
C GLU A 305 -50.71 -118.83 15.53
N GLU A 306 -50.50 -118.36 16.76
CA GLU A 306 -50.94 -119.06 17.98
C GLU A 306 -52.47 -119.21 18.03
N ARG A 307 -53.21 -118.18 17.62
CA ARG A 307 -54.68 -118.22 17.52
C ARG A 307 -55.16 -119.22 16.47
N MET A 308 -54.51 -119.28 15.30
CA MET A 308 -54.84 -120.25 14.24
C MET A 308 -54.58 -121.70 14.67
N LEU A 309 -53.55 -121.95 15.48
CA LEU A 309 -53.27 -123.28 16.05
C LEU A 309 -54.32 -123.71 17.07
N ALA A 310 -54.82 -122.77 17.89
CA ALA A 310 -55.91 -123.05 18.83
C ALA A 310 -57.22 -123.39 18.13
N GLU A 311 -57.58 -122.65 17.06
CA GLU A 311 -58.81 -122.89 16.28
C GLU A 311 -58.80 -124.29 15.61
N LYS A 312 -57.65 -124.75 15.10
CA LYS A 312 -57.52 -126.10 14.50
C LYS A 312 -57.72 -127.25 15.50
N LEU A 313 -57.37 -127.06 16.77
CA LEU A 313 -57.55 -128.06 17.82
C LEU A 313 -59.03 -128.16 18.28
N GLU A 314 -59.77 -127.07 18.17
CA GLU A 314 -61.22 -127.06 18.43
C GLU A 314 -62.00 -127.68 17.26
N GLU A 315 -61.55 -127.46 16.03
CA GLU A 315 -62.17 -128.01 14.82
C GLU A 315 -62.04 -129.55 14.74
N GLN A 316 -60.92 -130.12 15.18
CA GLN A 316 -60.75 -131.58 15.30
C GLN A 316 -61.72 -132.21 16.31
N LYS A 317 -62.05 -131.53 17.41
CA LYS A 317 -63.02 -132.01 18.41
C LYS A 317 -64.48 -131.96 17.91
N ILE A 318 -64.78 -131.08 16.96
CA ILE A 318 -66.12 -130.95 16.36
C ILE A 318 -66.38 -132.08 15.36
N ILE A 319 -65.36 -132.51 14.61
CA ILE A 319 -65.46 -133.59 13.62
C ILE A 319 -65.78 -134.94 14.29
N GLU A 320 -65.10 -135.27 15.39
CA GLU A 320 -65.34 -136.50 16.15
C GLU A 320 -66.76 -136.58 16.75
N TYR A 321 -67.38 -135.43 17.05
CA TYR A 321 -68.76 -135.35 17.54
C TYR A 321 -69.80 -135.48 16.42
N GLN A 322 -69.47 -135.02 15.20
CA GLN A 322 -70.35 -135.05 14.04
C GLN A 322 -70.45 -136.44 13.38
N GLU A 323 -69.35 -137.21 13.31
CA GLU A 323 -69.36 -138.58 12.75
C GLU A 323 -70.23 -139.55 13.56
N ALA A 324 -70.35 -139.36 14.88
CA ALA A 324 -71.20 -140.15 15.76
C ALA A 324 -72.70 -139.86 15.61
N LYS A 325 -73.05 -138.65 15.11
CA LYS A 325 -74.44 -138.20 14.90
C LYS A 325 -74.96 -138.59 13.51
N GLU A 326 -74.12 -138.47 12.49
CA GLU A 326 -74.44 -138.79 11.09
C GLU A 326 -74.87 -140.26 10.85
N ALA A 327 -74.36 -141.20 11.65
CA ALA A 327 -74.73 -142.61 11.54
C ALA A 327 -76.20 -142.91 11.93
N ARG A 328 -76.84 -142.03 12.70
CA ARG A 328 -78.25 -142.20 13.14
C ARG A 328 -79.26 -141.47 12.23
N GLU A 329 -78.84 -140.44 11.51
CA GLU A 329 -79.72 -139.62 10.66
C GLU A 329 -79.82 -140.17 9.22
N ARG A 330 -78.86 -141.00 8.78
CA ARG A 330 -78.79 -141.62 7.45
C ARG A 330 -79.94 -142.60 7.13
N GLU A 331 -80.63 -143.14 8.13
CA GLU A 331 -81.82 -143.99 7.93
C GLU A 331 -83.13 -143.19 7.73
N GLN A 332 -83.18 -141.91 8.12
CA GLN A 332 -84.40 -141.10 8.09
C GLN A 332 -84.47 -140.14 6.89
N GLU A 333 -83.34 -139.92 6.20
CA GLU A 333 -83.22 -138.88 5.16
C GLU A 333 -83.53 -139.37 3.74
N ALA A 334 -83.55 -140.69 3.50
CA ALA A 334 -83.88 -141.26 2.19
C ALA A 334 -85.36 -141.03 1.77
N GLU A 335 -86.27 -140.81 2.73
CA GLU A 335 -87.70 -140.61 2.41
C GLU A 335 -88.08 -139.15 2.07
N LYS A 336 -87.28 -138.14 2.45
CA LYS A 336 -87.69 -136.72 2.34
C LYS A 336 -86.98 -135.90 1.27
N ALA A 337 -85.97 -136.47 0.59
CA ALA A 337 -85.17 -135.75 -0.40
C ALA A 337 -85.80 -135.60 -1.81
N ARG A 338 -86.98 -136.21 -2.08
CA ARG A 338 -87.64 -136.11 -3.40
C ARG A 338 -88.52 -134.88 -3.64
N LEU A 339 -88.79 -134.07 -2.61
CA LEU A 339 -89.77 -132.96 -2.72
C LEU A 339 -89.16 -131.55 -2.53
N ALA A 340 -87.88 -131.41 -2.19
CA ALA A 340 -87.27 -130.14 -1.79
C ALA A 340 -86.46 -129.42 -2.90
N ALA A 341 -86.23 -130.03 -4.05
CA ALA A 341 -85.29 -129.50 -5.06
C ALA A 341 -85.86 -128.44 -6.02
N ASP A 342 -87.18 -128.17 -6.01
CA ASP A 342 -87.81 -127.33 -7.04
C ASP A 342 -88.15 -125.88 -6.65
N LYS A 343 -87.87 -125.41 -5.42
CA LYS A 343 -88.27 -124.04 -5.01
C LYS A 343 -87.29 -123.27 -4.12
N GLU A 344 -86.03 -123.19 -4.54
CA GLU A 344 -85.05 -122.26 -3.92
C GLU A 344 -84.38 -121.36 -4.97
N ARG A 345 -85.18 -120.53 -5.65
CA ARG A 345 -84.66 -119.49 -6.57
C ARG A 345 -85.30 -118.11 -6.40
N GLU A 346 -86.07 -117.89 -5.33
CA GLU A 346 -86.91 -116.69 -5.16
C GLU A 346 -86.68 -115.91 -3.85
N THR A 347 -85.59 -116.14 -3.11
CA THR A 347 -85.30 -115.40 -1.86
C THR A 347 -84.12 -114.44 -1.96
N ALA A 348 -83.93 -113.84 -3.14
CA ALA A 348 -83.06 -112.66 -3.35
C ALA A 348 -83.71 -111.32 -2.95
N ARG A 349 -84.98 -111.33 -2.54
CA ARG A 349 -85.79 -110.11 -2.32
C ARG A 349 -85.64 -109.47 -0.93
N LEU A 350 -84.90 -110.08 0.00
CA LEU A 350 -84.73 -109.61 1.39
C LEU A 350 -83.35 -108.95 1.68
N ARG A 351 -82.65 -108.43 0.65
CA ARG A 351 -81.51 -107.50 0.85
C ARG A 351 -81.82 -106.02 0.58
N ALA A 352 -82.94 -105.71 -0.09
CA ALA A 352 -83.36 -104.33 -0.36
C ALA A 352 -83.88 -103.57 0.88
N MET A 353 -84.05 -104.25 2.03
CA MET A 353 -84.59 -103.61 3.24
C MET A 353 -83.51 -102.93 4.10
N GLN A 354 -82.22 -103.18 3.85
CA GLN A 354 -81.12 -102.61 4.63
C GLN A 354 -80.56 -101.28 4.09
N GLU A 355 -80.99 -100.84 2.90
CA GLU A 355 -80.56 -99.58 2.27
C GLU A 355 -81.07 -98.33 3.04
N LYS A 356 -82.17 -98.46 3.80
CA LYS A 356 -82.76 -97.36 4.60
C LYS A 356 -82.00 -96.99 5.88
N ALA A 357 -80.98 -97.75 6.29
CA ALA A 357 -80.22 -97.45 7.51
C ALA A 357 -79.04 -96.48 7.27
N GLN A 358 -78.54 -96.35 6.03
CA GLN A 358 -77.40 -95.49 5.70
C GLN A 358 -77.78 -94.02 5.46
N ASP A 359 -79.04 -93.73 5.11
CA ASP A 359 -79.50 -92.35 4.83
C ASP A 359 -79.62 -91.45 6.07
N LYS A 360 -79.77 -92.02 7.27
CA LYS A 360 -79.88 -91.23 8.51
C LYS A 360 -78.54 -90.65 8.99
N ALA A 361 -77.40 -91.20 8.56
CA ALA A 361 -76.08 -90.65 8.88
C ALA A 361 -75.74 -89.43 8.00
N ALA A 362 -76.20 -89.42 6.75
CA ALA A 362 -75.99 -88.32 5.80
C ALA A 362 -76.73 -87.02 6.20
N GLU A 363 -77.89 -87.11 6.86
CA GLU A 363 -78.63 -85.94 7.37
C GLU A 363 -77.93 -85.25 8.55
N MET A 364 -77.25 -86.00 9.42
CA MET A 364 -76.55 -85.44 10.59
C MET A 364 -75.24 -84.74 10.20
N ASP A 365 -74.56 -85.19 9.14
CA ASP A 365 -73.37 -84.53 8.59
C ASP A 365 -73.71 -83.25 7.81
N ALA A 366 -74.87 -83.21 7.14
CA ALA A 366 -75.36 -82.00 6.46
C ALA A 366 -75.64 -80.84 7.44
N LEU A 367 -76.11 -81.12 8.66
CA LEU A 367 -76.31 -80.12 9.71
C LEU A 367 -75.00 -79.64 10.35
N ARG A 368 -73.98 -80.49 10.41
CA ARG A 368 -72.65 -80.15 10.93
C ARG A 368 -71.86 -79.28 9.93
N ALA A 369 -72.00 -79.55 8.63
CA ALA A 369 -71.42 -78.75 7.55
C ALA A 369 -72.02 -77.32 7.46
N LYS A 370 -73.34 -77.15 7.66
CA LYS A 370 -73.97 -75.82 7.66
C LYS A 370 -73.48 -74.92 8.80
N ARG A 371 -73.29 -75.45 10.01
CA ARG A 371 -72.73 -74.69 11.15
C ARG A 371 -71.26 -74.32 10.96
N ALA A 372 -70.48 -75.19 10.31
CA ALA A 372 -69.07 -74.92 9.99
C ALA A 372 -68.93 -73.83 8.90
N MET A 373 -69.77 -73.85 7.87
CA MET A 373 -69.82 -72.78 6.85
C MET A 373 -70.22 -71.43 7.45
N GLU A 374 -71.23 -71.39 8.32
CA GLU A 374 -71.72 -70.13 8.89
C GLU A 374 -70.75 -69.52 9.94
N ALA A 375 -69.96 -70.36 10.63
CA ALA A 375 -68.88 -69.92 11.50
C ALA A 375 -67.65 -69.44 10.70
N ALA A 376 -67.32 -70.13 9.59
CA ALA A 376 -66.28 -69.70 8.67
C ALA A 376 -66.63 -68.35 8.02
N GLU A 377 -67.89 -68.17 7.60
CA GLU A 377 -68.38 -66.93 6.97
C GLU A 377 -68.35 -65.74 7.93
N ARG A 378 -68.73 -65.94 9.21
CA ARG A 378 -68.61 -64.90 10.25
C ARG A 378 -67.15 -64.53 10.52
N SER A 379 -66.25 -65.50 10.59
CA SER A 379 -64.82 -65.22 10.78
C SER A 379 -64.17 -64.56 9.55
N ALA A 380 -64.64 -64.88 8.34
CA ALA A 380 -64.19 -64.26 7.10
C ALA A 380 -64.62 -62.78 7.01
N ARG A 381 -65.89 -62.46 7.32
CA ARG A 381 -66.36 -61.07 7.37
C ARG A 381 -65.64 -60.22 8.43
N GLN A 382 -65.33 -60.80 9.59
CA GLN A 382 -64.55 -60.10 10.63
C GLN A 382 -63.09 -59.86 10.20
N LYS A 383 -62.46 -60.82 9.53
CA LYS A 383 -61.10 -60.64 8.98
C LYS A 383 -61.07 -59.59 7.87
N GLU A 384 -62.04 -59.60 6.96
CA GLU A 384 -62.16 -58.61 5.88
C GLU A 384 -62.37 -57.19 6.42
N GLN A 385 -63.21 -57.02 7.45
CA GLN A 385 -63.38 -55.73 8.13
C GLN A 385 -62.09 -55.27 8.81
N ALA A 386 -61.40 -56.16 9.52
CA ALA A 386 -60.14 -55.82 10.19
C ALA A 386 -59.00 -55.49 9.21
N GLU A 387 -58.94 -56.15 8.05
CA GLU A 387 -57.98 -55.83 6.99
C GLU A 387 -58.27 -54.49 6.34
N LYS A 388 -59.55 -54.19 6.08
CA LYS A 388 -59.98 -52.88 5.56
C LYS A 388 -59.68 -51.75 6.54
N GLU A 389 -59.96 -51.93 7.83
CA GLU A 389 -59.62 -50.94 8.85
C GLU A 389 -58.10 -50.72 8.98
N LYS A 390 -57.28 -51.77 8.85
CA LYS A 390 -55.82 -51.65 8.82
C LYS A 390 -55.34 -50.87 7.59
N GLN A 391 -55.91 -51.14 6.42
CA GLN A 391 -55.60 -50.38 5.19
C GLN A 391 -56.03 -48.92 5.32
N ASP A 392 -57.20 -48.64 5.88
CA ASP A 392 -57.69 -47.28 6.09
C ASP A 392 -56.82 -46.50 7.08
N ARG A 393 -56.34 -47.15 8.16
CA ARG A 393 -55.36 -46.57 9.09
C ARG A 393 -54.02 -46.27 8.41
N MET A 394 -53.47 -47.24 7.67
CA MET A 394 -52.20 -47.05 6.96
C MET A 394 -52.30 -45.93 5.90
N ASN A 395 -53.46 -45.81 5.23
CA ASN A 395 -53.74 -44.74 4.30
C ASN A 395 -53.91 -43.37 4.99
N ALA A 396 -54.48 -43.33 6.20
CA ALA A 396 -54.58 -42.12 7.01
C ALA A 396 -53.18 -41.63 7.44
N ASP A 397 -52.35 -42.53 7.96
CA ASP A 397 -50.97 -42.23 8.37
C ASP A 397 -50.12 -41.75 7.19
N LEU A 398 -50.27 -42.38 6.01
CA LEU A 398 -49.61 -41.93 4.78
C LEU A 398 -50.07 -40.54 4.32
N LYS A 399 -51.36 -40.20 4.50
CA LYS A 399 -51.87 -38.86 4.18
C LYS A 399 -51.31 -37.82 5.13
N GLU A 400 -51.25 -38.13 6.43
CA GLU A 400 -50.69 -37.23 7.43
C GLU A 400 -49.19 -36.99 7.20
N ALA A 401 -48.43 -38.05 6.91
CA ALA A 401 -47.00 -37.94 6.58
C ALA A 401 -46.78 -37.10 5.30
N ARG A 402 -47.64 -37.23 4.28
CA ARG A 402 -47.57 -36.40 3.06
C ARG A 402 -47.87 -34.93 3.35
N LEU A 403 -48.85 -34.64 4.20
CA LEU A 403 -49.17 -33.27 4.61
C LEU A 403 -48.03 -32.64 5.41
N GLN A 404 -47.43 -33.38 6.33
CA GLN A 404 -46.25 -32.93 7.08
C GLN A 404 -45.06 -32.66 6.14
N GLN A 405 -44.78 -33.57 5.20
CA GLN A 405 -43.73 -33.38 4.20
C GLN A 405 -43.99 -32.17 3.30
N GLN A 406 -45.25 -31.93 2.91
CA GLN A 406 -45.63 -30.75 2.13
C GLN A 406 -45.42 -29.46 2.93
N ALA A 407 -45.84 -29.44 4.20
CA ALA A 407 -45.67 -28.29 5.09
C ALA A 407 -44.19 -27.99 5.38
N GLU A 408 -43.34 -29.01 5.58
CA GLU A 408 -41.90 -28.83 5.74
C GLU A 408 -41.25 -28.29 4.46
N LYS A 409 -41.66 -28.78 3.29
CA LYS A 409 -41.17 -28.29 2.00
C LYS A 409 -41.57 -26.85 1.76
N GLU A 410 -42.81 -26.48 2.10
CA GLU A 410 -43.32 -25.11 2.03
C GLU A 410 -42.58 -24.18 3.01
N ARG A 411 -42.33 -24.64 4.24
CA ARG A 411 -41.54 -23.88 5.22
C ARG A 411 -40.11 -23.64 4.74
N ARG A 412 -39.45 -24.67 4.19
CA ARG A 412 -38.09 -24.56 3.65
C ARG A 412 -38.03 -23.61 2.45
N LEU A 413 -39.01 -23.67 1.55
CA LEU A 413 -39.12 -22.72 0.43
C LEU A 413 -39.37 -21.29 0.93
N GLY A 414 -40.21 -21.11 1.95
CA GLY A 414 -40.45 -19.81 2.57
C GLY A 414 -39.21 -19.24 3.26
N GLU A 415 -38.43 -20.09 3.95
CA GLU A 415 -37.14 -19.71 4.54
C GLU A 415 -36.14 -19.30 3.44
N GLN A 416 -36.03 -20.06 2.35
CA GLN A 416 -35.17 -19.71 1.21
C GLN A 416 -35.57 -18.37 0.57
N ALA A 417 -36.86 -18.15 0.33
CA ALA A 417 -37.35 -16.89 -0.23
C ALA A 417 -37.06 -15.69 0.68
N LYS A 418 -37.12 -15.87 2.01
CA LYS A 418 -36.72 -14.83 2.98
C LYS A 418 -35.23 -14.55 2.91
N PHE A 419 -34.39 -15.60 2.89
CA PHE A 419 -32.94 -15.43 2.76
C PHE A 419 -32.56 -14.71 1.46
N GLU A 420 -33.16 -15.09 0.33
CA GLU A 420 -32.93 -14.43 -0.97
C GLU A 420 -33.37 -12.96 -0.94
N ARG A 421 -34.51 -12.65 -0.30
CA ARG A 421 -34.97 -11.28 -0.12
C ARG A 421 -34.02 -10.47 0.76
N ASP A 422 -33.60 -10.99 1.91
CA ASP A 422 -32.69 -10.31 2.83
C ASP A 422 -31.29 -10.12 2.22
N GLU A 423 -30.84 -11.04 1.38
CA GLU A 423 -29.61 -10.89 0.59
C GLU A 423 -29.76 -9.83 -0.49
N PHE A 424 -30.90 -9.82 -1.21
CA PHE A 424 -31.20 -8.81 -2.21
C PHE A 424 -31.31 -7.40 -1.60
N GLU A 425 -31.99 -7.26 -0.46
CA GLU A 425 -32.10 -5.98 0.27
C GLU A 425 -30.71 -5.49 0.71
N ARG A 426 -29.84 -6.38 1.23
CA ARG A 426 -28.45 -6.02 1.56
C ARG A 426 -27.63 -5.59 0.34
N ILE A 427 -27.80 -6.25 -0.81
CA ILE A 427 -27.12 -5.88 -2.05
C ILE A 427 -27.57 -4.48 -2.49
N ILE A 428 -28.87 -4.18 -2.41
CA ILE A 428 -29.41 -2.84 -2.71
C ILE A 428 -28.82 -1.79 -1.76
N GLU A 429 -28.77 -2.06 -0.46
CA GLU A 429 -28.20 -1.12 0.51
C GLU A 429 -26.73 -0.80 0.19
N VAL A 430 -25.93 -1.81 -0.16
CA VAL A 430 -24.53 -1.60 -0.58
C VAL A 430 -24.45 -0.82 -1.89
N GLN A 431 -25.31 -1.12 -2.87
CA GLN A 431 -25.35 -0.37 -4.13
C GLN A 431 -25.74 1.10 -3.90
N MET A 432 -26.74 1.35 -3.06
CA MET A 432 -27.12 2.71 -2.68
C MET A 432 -25.96 3.44 -2.02
N GLN A 433 -25.29 2.82 -1.04
CA GLN A 433 -24.11 3.40 -0.38
C GLN A 433 -22.97 3.70 -1.37
N GLN A 434 -22.73 2.82 -2.35
CA GLN A 434 -21.75 3.04 -3.41
C GLN A 434 -22.15 4.22 -4.30
N GLU A 435 -23.41 4.31 -4.71
CA GLU A 435 -23.93 5.42 -5.51
C GLU A 435 -23.84 6.76 -4.74
N GLU A 436 -24.15 6.78 -3.44
CA GLU A 436 -23.98 7.97 -2.61
C GLU A 436 -22.50 8.38 -2.51
N ALA A 437 -21.60 7.42 -2.30
CA ALA A 437 -20.17 7.67 -2.20
C ALA A 437 -19.56 8.14 -3.55
N GLU A 438 -20.05 7.63 -4.68
CA GLU A 438 -19.67 8.12 -6.01
C GLU A 438 -20.19 9.54 -6.26
N ARG A 439 -21.45 9.81 -5.91
CA ARG A 439 -22.05 11.15 -6.00
C ARG A 439 -21.29 12.17 -5.15
N GLN A 440 -20.93 11.84 -3.91
CA GLN A 440 -20.10 12.70 -3.06
C GLN A 440 -18.72 12.96 -3.68
N ARG A 441 -18.05 11.94 -4.22
CA ARG A 441 -16.77 12.11 -4.92
C ARG A 441 -16.89 13.01 -6.15
N GLN A 442 -17.96 12.86 -6.92
CA GLN A 442 -18.22 13.73 -8.07
C GLN A 442 -18.49 15.19 -7.65
N GLU A 443 -19.21 15.41 -6.55
CA GLU A 443 -19.43 16.74 -5.97
C GLU A 443 -18.12 17.37 -5.48
N GLU A 444 -17.26 16.61 -4.82
CA GLU A 444 -15.92 17.06 -4.40
C GLU A 444 -15.06 17.43 -5.60
N GLU A 445 -14.97 16.56 -6.62
CA GLU A 445 -14.23 16.84 -7.86
C GLU A 445 -14.80 18.05 -8.62
N HIS A 446 -16.12 18.21 -8.63
CA HIS A 446 -16.77 19.38 -9.19
C HIS A 446 -16.43 20.65 -8.38
N GLY A 447 -16.44 20.57 -7.05
CA GLY A 447 -16.02 21.66 -6.17
C GLY A 447 -14.55 22.06 -6.38
N VAL A 448 -13.65 21.09 -6.55
CA VAL A 448 -12.24 21.33 -6.88
C VAL A 448 -12.11 22.03 -8.24
N ARG A 449 -12.86 21.58 -9.25
CA ARG A 449 -12.87 22.23 -10.58
C ARG A 449 -13.38 23.67 -10.53
N ILE A 450 -14.41 23.95 -9.74
CA ILE A 450 -14.90 25.32 -9.53
C ILE A 450 -13.80 26.18 -8.88
N ARG A 451 -13.21 25.72 -7.78
CA ARG A 451 -12.13 26.45 -7.08
C ARG A 451 -10.95 26.72 -8.01
N HIS A 452 -10.55 25.73 -8.80
CA HIS A 452 -9.50 25.90 -9.79
C HIS A 452 -9.89 26.91 -10.88
N SER A 453 -11.14 26.92 -11.34
CA SER A 453 -11.64 27.92 -12.28
C SER A 453 -11.63 29.33 -11.68
N GLU A 454 -12.04 29.49 -10.42
CA GLU A 454 -12.01 30.75 -9.69
C GLU A 454 -10.59 31.27 -9.49
N GLU A 455 -9.64 30.38 -9.19
CA GLU A 455 -8.23 30.70 -9.05
C GLU A 455 -7.62 31.15 -10.39
N LEU A 456 -7.92 30.47 -11.49
CA LEU A 456 -7.51 30.90 -12.83
C LEU A 456 -8.09 32.28 -13.19
N ARG A 457 -9.36 32.54 -12.87
CA ARG A 457 -9.97 33.87 -13.07
C ARG A 457 -9.26 34.93 -12.23
N HIS A 458 -8.91 34.63 -10.99
CA HIS A 458 -8.12 35.53 -10.14
C HIS A 458 -6.72 35.78 -10.72
N GLN A 459 -6.04 34.75 -11.21
CA GLN A 459 -4.73 34.89 -11.84
C GLN A 459 -4.79 35.75 -13.11
N ILE A 460 -5.82 35.57 -13.95
CA ILE A 460 -6.06 36.39 -15.13
C ILE A 460 -6.29 37.85 -14.70
N SER A 461 -7.18 38.09 -13.74
CA SER A 461 -7.47 39.44 -13.23
C SER A 461 -6.22 40.11 -12.65
N ALA A 462 -5.43 39.40 -11.85
CA ALA A 462 -4.19 39.93 -11.27
C ALA A 462 -3.15 40.25 -12.35
N ARG A 463 -3.05 39.42 -13.39
CA ARG A 463 -2.16 39.67 -14.53
C ARG A 463 -2.62 40.87 -15.35
N GLU A 464 -3.91 41.01 -15.60
CA GLU A 464 -4.50 42.17 -16.27
C GLU A 464 -4.27 43.44 -15.47
N GLU A 465 -4.50 43.42 -14.16
CA GLU A 465 -4.24 44.57 -13.28
C GLU A 465 -2.77 44.96 -13.30
N LYS A 466 -1.85 44.00 -13.23
CA LYS A 466 -0.41 44.26 -13.35
C LYS A 466 -0.06 44.89 -14.70
N ALA A 467 -0.62 44.40 -15.80
CA ALA A 467 -0.40 44.98 -17.12
C ALA A 467 -0.95 46.42 -17.23
N TYR A 468 -2.11 46.70 -16.60
CA TYR A 468 -2.64 48.06 -16.51
C TYR A 468 -1.74 48.98 -15.67
N GLN A 469 -1.21 48.49 -14.55
CA GLN A 469 -0.26 49.21 -13.71
C GLN A 469 1.04 49.51 -14.48
N GLU A 470 1.68 48.51 -15.09
CA GLU A 470 2.89 48.70 -15.90
C GLU A 470 2.67 49.71 -17.03
N ARG A 471 1.51 49.67 -17.69
CA ARG A 471 1.16 50.65 -18.72
C ARG A 471 0.98 52.05 -18.14
N ARG A 472 0.39 52.17 -16.96
CA ARG A 472 0.22 53.44 -16.26
C ARG A 472 1.58 54.00 -15.84
N ASP A 473 2.43 53.18 -15.25
CA ASP A 473 3.77 53.53 -14.81
C ASP A 473 4.62 54.00 -16.01
N PHE A 474 4.56 53.30 -17.15
CA PHE A 474 5.22 53.72 -18.39
C PHE A 474 4.76 55.10 -18.87
N LEU A 475 3.45 55.38 -18.80
CA LEU A 475 2.90 56.69 -19.17
C LEU A 475 3.28 57.79 -18.16
N GLU A 476 3.31 57.46 -16.87
CA GLU A 476 3.75 58.37 -15.80
C GLU A 476 5.25 58.67 -15.94
N GLU A 477 6.10 57.69 -16.21
CA GLU A 477 7.52 57.85 -16.52
C GLU A 477 7.71 58.73 -17.76
N GLY A 478 6.95 58.49 -18.83
CA GLY A 478 6.97 59.33 -20.04
C GLY A 478 6.53 60.78 -19.76
N ASN A 479 5.57 60.98 -18.86
CA ASN A 479 5.16 62.31 -18.41
C ASN A 479 6.24 62.98 -17.53
N ALA A 480 6.87 62.23 -16.63
CA ALA A 480 7.95 62.70 -15.77
C ALA A 480 9.17 63.12 -16.59
N VAL A 481 9.56 62.35 -17.60
CA VAL A 481 10.63 62.68 -18.54
C VAL A 481 10.31 63.96 -19.31
N ARG A 482 9.09 64.08 -19.86
CA ARG A 482 8.65 65.32 -20.53
C ARG A 482 8.63 66.53 -19.59
N ALA A 483 8.21 66.35 -18.35
CA ALA A 483 8.24 67.40 -17.34
C ALA A 483 9.67 67.81 -16.98
N SER A 484 10.60 66.85 -16.86
CA SER A 484 12.03 67.11 -16.62
C SER A 484 12.65 67.91 -17.77
N ILE A 485 12.47 67.46 -19.02
CA ILE A 485 12.93 68.17 -20.22
C ILE A 485 12.32 69.58 -20.29
N GLY A 486 11.03 69.72 -19.98
CA GLY A 486 10.35 71.02 -19.90
C GLY A 486 10.94 71.94 -18.84
N ASN A 487 11.28 71.41 -17.66
CA ASN A 487 11.92 72.15 -16.57
C ASN A 487 13.35 72.56 -16.91
N GLU A 488 14.13 71.68 -17.54
CA GLU A 488 15.47 71.98 -18.04
C GLU A 488 15.45 73.06 -19.11
N ARG A 489 14.49 72.98 -20.05
CA ARG A 489 14.29 74.02 -21.07
C ARG A 489 13.99 75.37 -20.43
N LYS A 490 13.06 75.42 -19.47
CA LYS A 490 12.73 76.65 -18.71
C LYS A 490 13.95 77.18 -17.94
N LYS A 491 14.77 76.30 -17.36
CA LYS A 491 16.01 76.68 -16.65
C LYS A 491 17.03 77.30 -17.62
N LEU A 492 17.22 76.72 -18.80
CA LEU A 492 18.10 77.26 -19.84
C LEU A 492 17.58 78.60 -20.39
N GLU A 493 16.28 78.75 -20.57
CA GLU A 493 15.66 80.02 -20.96
C GLU A 493 15.86 81.11 -19.90
N LYS A 494 15.69 80.78 -18.60
CA LYS A 494 15.99 81.70 -17.49
C LYS A 494 17.47 82.11 -17.45
N ILE A 495 18.39 81.16 -17.66
CA ILE A 495 19.84 81.46 -17.70
C ILE A 495 20.17 82.35 -18.90
N LYS A 496 19.58 82.08 -20.07
CA LYS A 496 19.72 82.88 -21.27
C LYS A 496 19.22 84.31 -21.04
N ALA A 497 18.05 84.49 -20.44
CA ALA A 497 17.51 85.80 -20.09
C ALA A 497 18.43 86.55 -19.12
N ARG A 498 18.91 85.88 -18.06
CA ARG A 498 19.85 86.48 -17.10
C ARG A 498 21.16 86.94 -17.75
N LYS A 499 21.73 86.13 -18.66
CA LYS A 499 22.94 86.50 -19.41
C LYS A 499 22.72 87.66 -20.37
N ILE A 500 21.55 87.76 -21.00
CA ILE A 500 21.18 88.92 -21.84
C ILE A 500 21.05 90.17 -20.97
N GLU A 501 20.42 90.09 -19.79
CA GLU A 501 20.35 91.22 -18.85
C GLU A 501 21.73 91.65 -18.34
N GLU A 502 22.63 90.70 -18.07
CA GLU A 502 24.01 90.98 -17.68
C GLU A 502 24.77 91.73 -18.79
N LEU A 503 24.62 91.30 -20.05
CA LEU A 503 25.18 91.98 -21.22
C LEU A 503 24.60 93.39 -21.45
N LYS A 504 23.31 93.58 -21.14
CA LYS A 504 22.68 94.91 -21.15
C LYS A 504 23.25 95.81 -20.06
N LYS A 505 23.45 95.29 -18.85
CA LYS A 505 24.02 96.03 -17.71
C LYS A 505 25.49 96.39 -17.92
N SER A 506 26.26 95.58 -18.63
CA SER A 506 27.65 95.88 -18.99
C SER A 506 27.81 96.84 -20.19
N GLY A 507 26.71 97.35 -20.74
CA GLY A 507 26.72 98.38 -21.79
C GLY A 507 27.01 97.86 -23.20
N VAL A 508 26.85 96.54 -23.45
CA VAL A 508 27.09 95.95 -24.76
C VAL A 508 25.96 96.34 -25.74
N PRO A 509 26.28 96.92 -26.92
CA PRO A 509 25.28 97.28 -27.92
C PRO A 509 24.43 96.11 -28.44
N GLU A 510 23.17 96.38 -28.78
CA GLU A 510 22.14 95.40 -29.17
C GLU A 510 22.54 94.45 -30.29
N LYS A 511 23.34 94.93 -31.24
CA LYS A 511 23.85 94.14 -32.37
C LYS A 511 24.56 92.86 -31.92
N TYR A 512 25.23 92.87 -30.76
CA TYR A 512 26.08 91.76 -30.32
C TYR A 512 25.38 90.76 -29.39
N TRP A 513 24.22 91.10 -28.80
CA TRP A 513 23.43 90.16 -28.01
C TRP A 513 22.14 89.68 -28.72
N ALA A 514 21.77 90.28 -29.85
CA ALA A 514 20.62 89.88 -30.65
C ALA A 514 20.69 88.41 -31.13
N GLU A 515 21.89 87.91 -31.47
CA GLU A 515 22.08 86.50 -31.85
C GLU A 515 21.88 85.56 -30.66
N LEU A 516 22.38 85.92 -29.48
CA LEU A 516 22.12 85.19 -28.26
C LEU A 516 20.63 85.17 -27.92
N ALA A 517 19.91 86.29 -28.13
CA ALA A 517 18.47 86.35 -27.95
C ALA A 517 17.68 85.45 -28.93
N ARG A 518 18.17 85.31 -30.16
CA ARG A 518 17.54 84.46 -31.20
C ARG A 518 17.91 82.98 -31.12
N LYS A 519 18.94 82.61 -30.35
CA LYS A 519 19.36 81.21 -30.17
C LYS A 519 18.24 80.35 -29.59
N LYS A 520 17.73 79.39 -30.36
CA LYS A 520 16.75 78.41 -29.88
C LYS A 520 17.45 77.38 -29.00
N ILE A 521 16.83 77.02 -27.88
CA ILE A 521 17.33 75.97 -26.99
C ILE A 521 16.78 74.64 -27.50
N SER A 522 17.69 73.75 -27.90
CA SER A 522 17.39 72.36 -28.24
C SER A 522 17.86 71.50 -27.07
N ILE A 523 16.98 70.65 -26.54
CA ILE A 523 17.28 69.58 -25.57
C ILE A 523 16.86 68.28 -26.22
#